data_AF-A0A7G8ERQ8-F1
#
_entry.id   AF-A0A7G8ERQ8-F1
#
_cell.length_a   1.000
_cell.length_b   1.000
_cell.length_c   1.000
_cell.angle_alpha   90.00
_cell.angle_beta   90.00
_cell.angle_gamma   90.00
#
_symmetry.space_group_name_H-M   'P 1'
#
loop_
_entity.id
_entity.type
_entity.pdbx_description
1 polymer ?
#
loop_
_entity_poly.entity_id
_entity_poly.type
_entity_poly.pdbx_seq_one_letter_code
_entity_poly.pdbx_strand_id
1 'polypeptide(L)'
;MAVEAALRHGLQDPCPSQDRLLLVACQQDDSGAFACLRCHVSHPLEQKLLGIHRQYGSHYGLDLLALASYALDDAGQQLSYLQLRSLPTASIAPFTAQVVCSYELGHGAGLPHWARLKLQSHNGLKAHLRDHGLLLISEWALLADSSARRIRESLEVFGAGSLTVDRAVELHAAYRNHYPQAKAEHLQQTRRASGWVPSDAFLSLIAPDQAPNTTRDQLLAMDRAVRLVLSNQWQRARQQQDDGEAAYEVADPNTLAEVIEVDSASPAEQLALIEAALQRALAAVMPAVLAPAASDPQLHCLWQGYGEGLTNTPLAQHCGCARGTVSKKLRPEQHASSVARHAAAELSRQPLFCEVARSPEGAERMVEALRNHLLSPEREGDAPPLRRWVNQHLPPP
;
A
#
# COMPACT_ATOMS: atom_id res chain seq x y z
N MET A 1 -34.38 18.52 -10.67
CA MET A 1 -33.52 18.60 -9.46
C MET A 1 -32.12 19.14 -9.75
N ALA A 2 -31.13 18.35 -10.17
CA ALA A 2 -29.80 18.89 -10.55
C ALA A 2 -29.92 19.90 -11.71
N VAL A 3 -30.79 19.62 -12.69
CA VAL A 3 -31.13 20.54 -13.78
C VAL A 3 -31.79 21.84 -13.27
N GLU A 4 -32.67 21.78 -12.26
CA GLU A 4 -33.30 22.98 -11.68
C GLU A 4 -32.35 23.79 -10.80
N ALA A 5 -31.44 23.13 -10.07
CA ALA A 5 -30.38 23.79 -9.31
C ALA A 5 -29.35 24.43 -10.27
N ALA A 6 -28.99 23.74 -11.34
CA ALA A 6 -28.17 24.28 -12.42
C ALA A 6 -28.81 25.53 -13.04
N LEU A 7 -30.11 25.49 -13.35
CA LEU A 7 -30.85 26.64 -13.84
C LEU A 7 -30.92 27.78 -12.81
N ARG A 8 -31.14 27.49 -11.51
CA ARG A 8 -31.12 28.49 -10.42
C ARG A 8 -29.78 29.21 -10.29
N HIS A 9 -28.67 28.50 -10.56
CA HIS A 9 -27.32 29.04 -10.49
C HIS A 9 -26.76 29.49 -11.84
N GLY A 10 -27.60 29.58 -12.89
CA GLY A 10 -27.21 30.10 -14.21
C GLY A 10 -26.24 29.21 -14.99
N LEU A 11 -26.23 27.91 -14.72
CA LEU A 11 -25.31 26.95 -15.33
C LEU A 11 -25.88 26.48 -16.68
N GLN A 12 -25.40 27.05 -17.78
CA GLN A 12 -25.77 26.62 -19.14
C GLN A 12 -24.78 25.62 -19.74
N ASP A 13 -23.49 25.66 -19.37
CA ASP A 13 -22.43 24.72 -19.77
C ASP A 13 -21.36 24.58 -18.67
N PRO A 14 -20.88 23.37 -18.31
CA PRO A 14 -19.91 23.14 -17.24
C PRO A 14 -18.59 23.89 -17.48
N CYS A 15 -18.28 24.87 -16.62
CA CYS A 15 -17.10 25.73 -16.68
C CYS A 15 -16.43 25.85 -15.29
N PRO A 16 -15.09 25.96 -15.17
CA PRO A 16 -14.41 26.09 -13.87
C PRO A 16 -14.88 27.24 -12.97
N SER A 17 -15.46 28.31 -13.53
CA SER A 17 -16.04 29.41 -12.72
C SER A 17 -17.32 28.98 -11.99
N GLN A 18 -17.97 27.92 -12.45
CA GLN A 18 -19.22 27.40 -11.90
C GLN A 18 -19.02 26.49 -10.70
N ASP A 19 -17.92 25.73 -10.66
CA ASP A 19 -17.55 24.93 -9.49
C ASP A 19 -17.46 25.80 -8.24
N ARG A 20 -16.87 26.99 -8.37
CA ARG A 20 -16.75 27.95 -7.28
C ARG A 20 -18.10 28.48 -6.82
N LEU A 21 -19.00 28.81 -7.75
CA LEU A 21 -20.35 29.28 -7.42
C LEU A 21 -21.16 28.19 -6.70
N LEU A 22 -21.10 26.97 -7.21
CA LEU A 22 -21.75 25.82 -6.60
C LEU A 22 -21.17 25.52 -5.21
N LEU A 23 -19.86 25.61 -5.01
CA LEU A 23 -19.23 25.41 -3.70
C LEU A 23 -19.69 26.46 -2.68
N VAL A 24 -19.80 27.73 -3.08
CA VAL A 24 -20.35 28.78 -2.22
C VAL A 24 -21.81 28.50 -1.86
N ALA A 25 -22.62 28.05 -2.83
CA ALA A 25 -24.00 27.66 -2.55
C ALA A 25 -24.09 26.43 -1.62
N CYS A 26 -23.18 25.47 -1.75
CA CYS A 26 -23.09 24.33 -0.82
C CYS A 26 -22.76 24.78 0.61
N GLN A 27 -21.92 25.80 0.77
CA GLN A 27 -21.61 26.37 2.09
C GLN A 27 -22.82 27.06 2.75
N GLN A 28 -23.85 27.38 1.95
CA GLN A 28 -25.15 27.87 2.41
C GLN A 28 -26.18 26.73 2.57
N ASP A 29 -25.70 25.48 2.58
CA ASP A 29 -26.50 24.25 2.69
C ASP A 29 -27.48 24.00 1.53
N ASP A 30 -27.19 24.55 0.34
CA ASP A 30 -27.97 24.21 -0.86
C ASP A 30 -27.65 22.78 -1.33
N SER A 31 -28.51 21.84 -0.93
CA SER A 31 -28.43 20.43 -1.31
C SER A 31 -28.51 20.20 -2.82
N GLY A 32 -29.14 21.11 -3.56
CA GLY A 32 -29.21 21.07 -5.02
C GLY A 32 -27.87 21.40 -5.65
N ALA A 33 -27.19 22.44 -5.15
CA ALA A 33 -25.83 22.77 -5.59
C ALA A 33 -24.85 21.63 -5.29
N PHE A 34 -25.00 20.97 -4.14
CA PHE A 34 -24.15 19.85 -3.77
C PHE A 34 -24.39 18.62 -4.64
N ALA A 35 -25.64 18.33 -5.01
CA ALA A 35 -25.95 17.31 -6.00
C ALA A 35 -25.33 17.62 -7.37
N CYS A 36 -25.33 18.88 -7.81
CA CYS A 36 -24.67 19.28 -9.06
C CYS A 36 -23.16 19.03 -9.02
N LEU A 37 -22.47 19.38 -7.93
CA LEU A 37 -21.02 19.12 -7.80
C LEU A 37 -20.71 17.63 -7.82
N ARG A 38 -21.48 16.81 -7.11
CA ARG A 38 -21.31 15.35 -7.10
C ARG A 38 -21.51 14.75 -8.49
N CYS A 39 -22.51 15.22 -9.23
CA CYS A 39 -22.71 14.85 -10.63
C CYS A 39 -21.58 15.36 -11.54
N HIS A 40 -21.01 16.53 -11.24
CA HIS A 40 -19.91 17.08 -12.03
C HIS A 40 -18.63 16.25 -11.87
N VAL A 41 -18.32 15.80 -10.64
CA VAL A 41 -17.14 14.96 -10.38
C VAL A 41 -17.32 13.50 -10.82
N SER A 42 -18.55 12.99 -10.95
CA SER A 42 -18.76 11.61 -11.41
C SER A 42 -18.26 11.40 -12.84
N HIS A 43 -18.38 12.40 -13.72
CA HIS A 43 -17.92 12.31 -15.11
C HIS A 43 -16.39 12.09 -15.26
N PRO A 44 -15.49 12.92 -14.70
CA PRO A 44 -14.05 12.67 -14.78
C PRO A 44 -13.61 11.37 -14.07
N LEU A 45 -14.36 10.88 -13.08
CA LEU A 45 -14.14 9.57 -12.46
C LEU A 45 -14.48 8.44 -13.44
N GLU A 46 -15.67 8.48 -14.04
CA GLU A 46 -16.11 7.53 -15.06
C GLU A 46 -15.12 7.46 -16.23
N GLN A 47 -14.71 8.61 -16.78
CA GLN A 47 -13.76 8.65 -17.89
C GLN A 47 -12.42 7.99 -17.54
N LYS A 48 -11.96 8.13 -16.29
CA LYS A 48 -10.73 7.49 -15.82
C LYS A 48 -10.90 5.98 -15.68
N LEU A 49 -12.01 5.50 -15.13
CA LEU A 49 -12.32 4.08 -15.01
C LEU A 49 -12.47 3.41 -16.39
N LEU A 50 -13.18 4.05 -17.33
CA LEU A 50 -13.26 3.62 -18.73
C LEU A 50 -11.88 3.58 -19.40
N GLY A 51 -10.99 4.52 -19.07
CA GLY A 51 -9.60 4.50 -19.52
C GLY A 51 -8.83 3.28 -19.03
N ILE A 52 -8.93 2.99 -17.72
CA ILE A 52 -8.32 1.80 -17.10
C ILE A 52 -8.86 0.52 -17.74
N HIS A 53 -10.18 0.38 -17.85
CA HIS A 53 -10.82 -0.79 -18.42
C HIS A 53 -10.49 -0.99 -19.91
N ARG A 54 -10.47 0.07 -20.73
CA ARG A 54 -10.05 -0.04 -22.14
C ARG A 54 -8.60 -0.49 -22.29
N GLN A 55 -7.73 -0.03 -21.40
CA GLN A 55 -6.30 -0.32 -21.48
C GLN A 55 -5.94 -1.70 -20.91
N TYR A 56 -6.64 -2.14 -19.86
CA TYR A 56 -6.23 -3.29 -19.05
C TYR A 56 -7.33 -4.34 -18.85
N GLY A 57 -8.58 -4.03 -19.16
CA GLY A 57 -9.74 -4.85 -18.78
C GLY A 57 -9.70 -6.27 -19.34
N SER A 58 -9.42 -6.43 -20.64
CA SER A 58 -9.36 -7.75 -21.26
C SER A 58 -8.18 -8.60 -20.76
N HIS A 59 -7.02 -7.98 -20.53
CA HIS A 59 -5.81 -8.70 -20.13
C HIS A 59 -5.84 -9.15 -18.67
N TYR A 60 -6.38 -8.30 -17.78
CA TYR A 60 -6.42 -8.54 -16.34
C TYR A 60 -7.79 -9.04 -15.85
N GLY A 61 -8.75 -9.26 -16.75
CA GLY A 61 -10.10 -9.73 -16.38
C GLY A 61 -10.87 -8.75 -15.50
N LEU A 62 -10.67 -7.44 -15.69
CA LEU A 62 -11.33 -6.43 -14.88
C LEU A 62 -12.78 -6.25 -15.34
N ASP A 63 -13.72 -6.34 -14.41
CA ASP A 63 -15.12 -6.00 -14.67
C ASP A 63 -15.36 -4.50 -14.50
N LEU A 64 -15.94 -3.86 -15.52
CA LEU A 64 -16.21 -2.43 -15.49
C LEU A 64 -17.21 -2.05 -14.39
N LEU A 65 -18.19 -2.91 -14.09
CA LEU A 65 -19.18 -2.62 -13.05
C LEU A 65 -18.53 -2.67 -11.66
N ALA A 66 -17.67 -3.65 -11.40
CA ALA A 66 -16.86 -3.71 -10.19
C ALA A 66 -15.92 -2.50 -10.05
N LEU A 67 -15.29 -2.05 -11.15
CA LEU A 67 -14.49 -0.82 -11.13
C LEU A 67 -15.35 0.40 -10.79
N ALA A 68 -16.56 0.50 -11.36
CA ALA A 68 -17.49 1.59 -11.11
C ALA A 68 -17.96 1.65 -9.65
N SER A 69 -18.14 0.53 -8.97
CA SER A 69 -18.61 0.52 -7.57
C SER A 69 -17.65 1.18 -6.58
N TYR A 70 -16.38 1.39 -6.96
CA TYR A 70 -15.41 2.09 -6.10
C TYR A 70 -15.46 3.63 -6.20
N ALA A 71 -16.13 4.20 -7.20
CA ALA A 71 -16.09 5.65 -7.42
C ALA A 71 -17.42 6.28 -7.87
N LEU A 72 -18.37 5.46 -8.33
CA LEU A 72 -19.68 5.86 -8.84
C LEU A 72 -20.78 5.20 -7.99
N ASP A 73 -20.62 5.24 -6.67
CA ASP A 73 -21.52 4.69 -5.64
C ASP A 73 -22.66 5.66 -5.25
N ASP A 74 -22.74 6.83 -5.91
CA ASP A 74 -23.73 7.85 -5.62
C ASP A 74 -25.07 7.57 -6.31
N ALA A 75 -26.08 7.23 -5.50
CA ALA A 75 -27.45 7.01 -5.96
C ALA A 75 -28.26 8.32 -6.14
N GLY A 76 -27.64 9.50 -6.05
CA GLY A 76 -28.29 10.80 -6.21
C GLY A 76 -29.13 11.24 -5.00
N GLN A 77 -28.86 10.68 -3.82
CA GLN A 77 -29.57 10.99 -2.59
C GLN A 77 -29.39 12.45 -2.18
N GLN A 78 -30.36 13.02 -1.46
CA GLN A 78 -30.19 14.36 -0.87
C GLN A 78 -29.26 14.27 0.33
N LEU A 79 -28.15 15.01 0.26
CA LEU A 79 -27.13 15.07 1.30
C LEU A 79 -26.88 16.53 1.68
N SER A 80 -26.59 16.79 2.94
CA SER A 80 -26.13 18.11 3.41
C SER A 80 -24.62 18.18 3.29
N TYR A 81 -24.14 19.19 2.57
CA TYR A 81 -22.71 19.45 2.44
C TYR A 81 -22.08 19.80 3.78
N LEU A 82 -22.76 20.62 4.59
CA LEU A 82 -22.25 21.07 5.89
C LEU A 82 -22.14 19.91 6.89
N GLN A 83 -23.14 19.03 6.92
CA GLN A 83 -23.10 17.84 7.77
C GLN A 83 -21.94 16.93 7.38
N LEU A 84 -21.82 16.58 6.09
CA LEU A 84 -20.75 15.67 5.65
C LEU A 84 -19.35 16.28 5.80
N ARG A 85 -19.19 17.58 5.55
CA ARG A 85 -17.90 18.27 5.70
C ARG A 85 -17.41 18.32 7.15
N SER A 86 -18.31 18.19 8.12
CA SER A 86 -17.95 18.10 9.54
C SER A 86 -17.43 16.71 9.95
N LEU A 87 -17.62 15.70 9.10
CA LEU A 87 -17.16 14.34 9.36
C LEU A 87 -15.71 14.16 8.91
N PRO A 88 -14.96 13.21 9.52
CA PRO A 88 -13.68 12.77 8.98
C PRO A 88 -13.85 12.28 7.53
N THR A 89 -12.90 12.62 6.65
CA THR A 89 -12.97 12.28 5.21
C THR A 89 -13.23 10.80 4.95
N ALA A 90 -12.67 9.90 5.77
CA ALA A 90 -12.85 8.45 5.63
C ALA A 90 -14.29 7.97 5.91
N SER A 91 -15.10 8.77 6.60
CA SER A 91 -16.49 8.47 6.95
C SER A 91 -17.51 9.08 5.98
N ILE A 92 -17.06 9.89 5.02
CA ILE A 92 -17.93 10.53 4.04
C ILE A 92 -18.24 9.52 2.92
N ALA A 93 -19.52 9.24 2.75
CA ALA A 93 -20.06 8.50 1.61
C ALA A 93 -21.19 9.30 0.95
N PRO A 94 -21.42 9.17 -0.37
CA PRO A 94 -20.68 8.37 -1.34
C PRO A 94 -19.30 8.96 -1.72
N PHE A 95 -18.49 8.25 -2.51
CA PHE A 95 -17.16 8.69 -2.92
C PHE A 95 -17.15 10.05 -3.61
N THR A 96 -18.16 10.35 -4.45
CA THR A 96 -18.34 11.66 -5.07
C THR A 96 -18.52 12.78 -4.04
N ALA A 97 -19.22 12.52 -2.94
CA ALA A 97 -19.38 13.47 -1.82
C ALA A 97 -18.04 13.66 -1.10
N GLN A 98 -17.30 12.57 -0.86
CA GLN A 98 -15.97 12.62 -0.27
C GLN A 98 -15.02 13.51 -1.09
N VAL A 99 -15.00 13.35 -2.41
CA VAL A 99 -14.18 14.16 -3.33
C VAL A 99 -14.52 15.65 -3.22
N VAL A 100 -15.81 15.99 -3.20
CA VAL A 100 -16.27 17.39 -3.13
C VAL A 100 -16.01 18.01 -1.76
N CYS A 101 -16.25 17.26 -0.68
CA CYS A 101 -16.01 17.73 0.70
C CYS A 101 -14.53 17.93 1.00
N SER A 102 -13.64 17.13 0.39
CA SER A 102 -12.19 17.27 0.57
C SER A 102 -11.56 18.29 -0.39
N TYR A 103 -12.33 18.97 -1.25
CA TYR A 103 -11.80 19.91 -2.23
C TYR A 103 -11.64 21.31 -1.64
N GLU A 104 -10.44 21.87 -1.75
CA GLU A 104 -10.13 23.22 -1.29
C GLU A 104 -9.87 24.19 -2.44
N LEU A 105 -10.56 25.33 -2.39
CA LEU A 105 -10.36 26.43 -3.34
C LEU A 105 -8.99 27.07 -3.09
N GLY A 106 -8.06 26.89 -4.04
CA GLY A 106 -6.73 27.53 -3.99
C GLY A 106 -5.55 26.60 -4.26
N HIS A 107 -5.75 25.28 -4.23
CA HIS A 107 -4.69 24.30 -4.50
C HIS A 107 -4.23 24.17 -5.97
N GLY A 108 -4.57 25.15 -6.82
CA GLY A 108 -4.16 25.21 -8.24
C GLY A 108 -4.78 24.13 -9.16
N ALA A 109 -5.34 23.06 -8.59
CA ALA A 109 -6.06 22.00 -9.30
C ALA A 109 -7.55 22.34 -9.45
N GLY A 110 -8.08 22.24 -10.67
CA GLY A 110 -9.53 22.27 -10.90
C GLY A 110 -10.20 21.02 -10.33
N LEU A 111 -11.48 21.12 -9.94
CA LEU A 111 -12.24 20.04 -9.33
C LEU A 111 -12.23 18.72 -10.15
N PRO A 112 -12.33 18.73 -11.49
CA PRO A 112 -12.18 17.50 -12.28
C PRO A 112 -10.78 16.86 -12.23
N HIS A 113 -9.73 17.66 -12.02
CA HIS A 113 -8.39 17.13 -11.81
C HIS A 113 -8.26 16.53 -10.41
N TRP A 114 -8.81 17.22 -9.41
CA TRP A 114 -8.87 16.73 -8.03
C TRP A 114 -9.58 15.38 -7.90
N ALA A 115 -10.74 15.23 -8.55
CA ALA A 115 -11.46 13.96 -8.58
C ALA A 115 -10.60 12.80 -9.11
N ARG A 116 -9.85 13.04 -10.19
CA ARG A 116 -8.93 12.04 -10.76
C ARG A 116 -7.77 11.71 -9.82
N LEU A 117 -7.25 12.68 -9.08
CA LEU A 117 -6.21 12.45 -8.08
C LEU A 117 -6.75 11.60 -6.93
N LYS A 118 -7.94 11.93 -6.41
CA LYS A 118 -8.60 11.15 -5.35
C LYS A 118 -8.91 9.71 -5.76
N LEU A 119 -9.32 9.51 -7.01
CA LEU A 119 -9.51 8.16 -7.55
C LEU A 119 -8.21 7.37 -7.64
N GLN A 120 -7.11 8.01 -8.05
CA GLN A 120 -5.79 7.35 -8.11
C GLN A 120 -5.27 6.96 -6.74
N SER A 121 -5.60 7.73 -5.69
CA SER A 121 -5.27 7.39 -4.32
C SER A 121 -6.26 6.43 -3.66
N HIS A 122 -7.36 6.04 -4.33
CA HIS A 122 -8.41 5.23 -3.71
C HIS A 122 -7.93 3.81 -3.36
N ASN A 123 -7.83 3.50 -2.06
CA ASN A 123 -7.23 2.25 -1.58
C ASN A 123 -8.01 1.00 -2.01
N GLY A 124 -9.35 1.04 -1.94
CA GLY A 124 -10.18 -0.09 -2.38
C GLY A 124 -10.01 -0.41 -3.86
N LEU A 125 -9.87 0.63 -4.71
CA LEU A 125 -9.63 0.45 -6.14
C LEU A 125 -8.23 -0.11 -6.38
N LYS A 126 -7.20 0.43 -5.71
CA LYS A 126 -5.82 -0.08 -5.82
C LYS A 126 -5.73 -1.55 -5.40
N ALA A 127 -6.39 -1.93 -4.31
CA ALA A 127 -6.45 -3.31 -3.85
C ALA A 127 -7.12 -4.21 -4.88
N HIS A 128 -8.28 -3.80 -5.42
CA HIS A 128 -8.98 -4.55 -6.47
C HIS A 128 -8.12 -4.75 -7.73
N LEU A 129 -7.42 -3.71 -8.19
CA LEU A 129 -6.54 -3.82 -9.35
C LEU A 129 -5.36 -4.77 -9.05
N ARG A 130 -4.78 -4.67 -7.84
CA ARG A 130 -3.71 -5.56 -7.39
C ARG A 130 -4.16 -7.01 -7.32
N ASP A 131 -5.38 -7.27 -6.85
CA ASP A 131 -5.98 -8.60 -6.81
C ASP A 131 -6.13 -9.22 -8.20
N HIS A 132 -6.29 -8.39 -9.23
CA HIS A 132 -6.30 -8.85 -10.62
C HIS A 132 -4.89 -8.87 -11.24
N GLY A 133 -3.87 -8.49 -10.47
CA GLY A 133 -2.47 -8.42 -10.84
C GLY A 133 -2.05 -7.18 -11.62
N LEU A 134 -2.89 -6.15 -11.65
CA LEU A 134 -2.56 -4.85 -12.21
C LEU A 134 -2.02 -3.91 -11.12
N LEU A 135 -0.73 -3.58 -11.22
CA LEU A 135 -0.11 -2.51 -10.43
C LEU A 135 0.06 -1.26 -11.30
N LEU A 136 -0.64 -0.17 -10.95
CA LEU A 136 -0.58 1.13 -11.64
C LEU A 136 0.68 1.95 -11.28
N ILE A 137 1.83 1.31 -11.29
CA ILE A 137 3.15 1.89 -11.07
C ILE A 137 4.04 1.51 -12.27
N SER A 138 4.83 2.47 -12.77
CA SER A 138 5.74 2.17 -13.89
C SER A 138 6.80 1.16 -13.47
N GLU A 139 7.36 0.42 -14.42
CA GLU A 139 8.43 -0.55 -14.12
C GLU A 139 9.60 0.09 -13.36
N TRP A 140 9.96 1.30 -13.74
CA TRP A 140 11.05 2.06 -13.13
C TRP A 140 10.73 2.52 -11.71
N ALA A 141 9.51 3.00 -11.48
CA ALA A 141 9.08 3.39 -10.14
C ALA A 141 8.93 2.16 -9.23
N LEU A 142 8.45 1.03 -9.77
CA LEU A 142 8.33 -0.21 -9.00
C LEU A 142 9.68 -0.72 -8.54
N LEU A 143 10.69 -0.71 -9.41
CA LEU A 143 12.05 -1.10 -9.02
C LEU A 143 12.63 -0.16 -7.97
N ALA A 144 12.41 1.15 -8.10
CA ALA A 144 12.90 2.12 -7.11
C ALA A 144 12.25 1.95 -5.73
N ASP A 145 10.96 1.60 -5.71
CA ASP A 145 10.15 1.39 -4.50
C ASP A 145 10.28 -0.04 -3.94
N SER A 146 10.86 -0.97 -4.70
CA SER A 146 11.13 -2.33 -4.24
C SER A 146 12.34 -2.37 -3.30
N SER A 147 12.29 -3.22 -2.28
CA SER A 147 13.42 -3.48 -1.39
C SER A 147 14.36 -4.54 -1.98
N ALA A 148 15.63 -4.54 -1.57
CA ALA A 148 16.60 -5.57 -1.97
C ALA A 148 16.13 -6.99 -1.62
N ARG A 149 15.46 -7.12 -0.47
CA ARG A 149 14.82 -8.38 -0.05
C ARG A 149 13.71 -8.79 -1.02
N ARG A 150 12.82 -7.86 -1.42
CA ARG A 150 11.78 -8.15 -2.40
C ARG A 150 12.35 -8.59 -3.74
N ILE A 151 13.41 -7.94 -4.22
CA ILE A 151 14.12 -8.37 -5.43
C ILE A 151 14.63 -9.80 -5.27
N ARG A 152 15.31 -10.09 -4.16
CA ARG A 152 15.85 -11.42 -3.84
C ARG A 152 14.73 -12.48 -3.85
N GLU A 153 13.70 -12.29 -3.03
CA GLU A 153 12.56 -13.23 -2.92
C GLU A 153 11.85 -13.41 -4.27
N SER A 154 11.66 -12.33 -5.03
CA SER A 154 11.00 -12.39 -6.34
C SER A 154 11.82 -13.21 -7.35
N LEU A 155 13.14 -13.06 -7.37
CA LEU A 155 14.01 -13.80 -8.27
C LEU A 155 14.27 -15.24 -7.82
N GLU A 156 14.26 -15.51 -6.52
CA GLU A 156 14.34 -16.89 -6.02
C GLU A 156 13.12 -17.72 -6.43
N VAL A 157 11.93 -17.08 -6.51
CA VAL A 157 10.68 -17.75 -6.87
C VAL A 157 10.43 -17.74 -8.39
N PHE A 158 10.70 -16.62 -9.06
CA PHE A 158 10.31 -16.37 -10.46
C PHE A 158 11.47 -16.03 -11.39
N GLY A 159 12.71 -16.04 -10.89
CA GLY A 159 13.89 -15.79 -11.70
C GLY A 159 14.02 -16.84 -12.79
N ALA A 160 13.87 -16.41 -14.04
CA ALA A 160 14.16 -17.20 -15.22
C ALA A 160 15.23 -16.47 -16.03
N GLY A 161 16.48 -16.96 -16.00
CA GLY A 161 17.54 -16.43 -16.87
C GLY A 161 18.94 -16.41 -16.27
N SER A 162 19.84 -15.70 -16.98
CA SER A 162 21.27 -15.57 -16.73
C SER A 162 21.65 -14.62 -15.60
N LEU A 163 20.68 -13.93 -14.99
CA LEU A 163 20.91 -13.00 -13.89
C LEU A 163 20.86 -13.76 -12.57
N THR A 164 22.02 -13.87 -11.90
CA THR A 164 22.07 -14.44 -10.55
C THR A 164 21.41 -13.50 -9.53
N VAL A 165 20.87 -14.07 -8.47
CA VAL A 165 20.19 -13.31 -7.40
C VAL A 165 21.12 -12.25 -6.81
N ASP A 166 22.37 -12.58 -6.53
CA ASP A 166 23.32 -11.62 -5.95
C ASP A 166 23.66 -10.49 -6.91
N ARG A 167 23.85 -10.81 -8.20
CA ARG A 167 24.07 -9.78 -9.23
C ARG A 167 22.87 -8.86 -9.39
N ALA A 168 21.65 -9.39 -9.29
CA ALA A 168 20.44 -8.60 -9.35
C ALA A 168 20.31 -7.64 -8.16
N VAL A 169 20.66 -8.09 -6.95
CA VAL A 169 20.64 -7.26 -5.74
C VAL A 169 21.68 -6.15 -5.84
N GLU A 170 22.87 -6.43 -6.36
CA GLU A 170 23.90 -5.41 -6.63
C GLU A 170 23.42 -4.36 -7.64
N LEU A 171 22.90 -4.82 -8.78
CA LEU A 171 22.37 -3.95 -9.84
C LEU A 171 21.22 -3.08 -9.31
N HIS A 172 20.33 -3.67 -8.52
CA HIS A 172 19.22 -2.97 -7.87
C HIS A 172 19.70 -1.88 -6.91
N ALA A 173 20.71 -2.17 -6.11
CA ALA A 173 21.29 -1.20 -5.19
C ALA A 173 21.86 0.00 -5.95
N ALA A 174 22.63 -0.24 -7.01
CA ALA A 174 23.15 0.81 -7.88
C ALA A 174 22.01 1.62 -8.52
N TYR A 175 20.96 0.95 -9.01
CA TYR A 175 19.77 1.59 -9.56
C TYR A 175 19.08 2.52 -8.55
N ARG A 176 18.79 2.03 -7.34
CA ARG A 176 18.12 2.82 -6.28
C ARG A 176 18.92 4.05 -5.86
N ASN A 177 20.25 3.94 -5.83
CA ASN A 177 21.12 5.05 -5.44
C ASN A 177 21.07 6.20 -6.46
N HIS A 178 20.99 5.89 -7.75
CA HIS A 178 21.06 6.90 -8.83
C HIS A 178 19.69 7.38 -9.31
N TYR A 179 18.63 6.61 -9.06
CA TYR A 179 17.27 6.92 -9.51
C TYR A 179 16.73 8.28 -9.04
N PRO A 180 16.88 8.71 -7.76
CA PRO A 180 16.34 9.99 -7.29
C PRO A 180 16.91 11.19 -8.06
N GLN A 181 18.21 11.19 -8.31
CA GLN A 181 18.87 12.24 -9.09
C GLN A 181 18.37 12.25 -10.53
N ALA A 182 18.33 11.09 -11.20
CA ALA A 182 17.86 11.01 -12.58
C ALA A 182 16.39 11.44 -12.73
N LYS A 183 15.55 11.16 -11.74
CA LYS A 183 14.15 11.60 -11.70
C LYS A 183 14.03 13.11 -11.49
N ALA A 184 14.88 13.70 -10.64
CA ALA A 184 14.93 15.14 -10.43
C ALA A 184 15.36 15.89 -11.70
N GLU A 185 16.37 15.39 -12.42
CA GLU A 185 16.82 15.94 -13.69
C GLU A 185 15.71 15.90 -14.76
N HIS A 186 14.99 14.78 -14.86
CA HIS A 186 13.84 14.65 -15.76
C HIS A 186 12.70 15.62 -15.42
N LEU A 187 12.41 15.81 -14.12
CA LEU A 187 11.42 16.79 -13.68
C LEU A 187 11.84 18.21 -14.08
N GLN A 188 13.11 18.56 -13.96
CA GLN A 188 13.62 19.87 -14.38
C GLN A 188 13.48 20.07 -15.90
N GLN A 189 13.78 19.04 -16.69
CA GLN A 189 13.75 19.13 -18.16
C GLN A 189 12.32 19.13 -18.73
N THR A 190 11.45 18.26 -18.22
CA THR A 190 10.12 18.02 -18.80
C THR A 190 8.99 18.71 -18.06
N ARG A 191 9.28 19.27 -16.87
CA ARG A 191 8.29 19.77 -15.89
C ARG A 191 7.24 18.72 -15.49
N ARG A 192 7.54 17.43 -15.68
CA ARG A 192 6.68 16.30 -15.32
C ARG A 192 7.47 15.27 -14.53
N ALA A 193 6.89 14.79 -13.44
CA ALA A 193 7.49 13.72 -12.63
C ALA A 193 7.23 12.31 -13.20
N SER A 194 6.27 12.18 -14.13
CA SER A 194 5.87 10.92 -14.75
C SER A 194 6.57 10.68 -16.09
N GLY A 195 6.59 9.41 -16.52
CA GLY A 195 7.10 9.01 -17.84
C GLY A 195 8.61 8.93 -17.95
N TRP A 196 9.35 8.98 -16.83
CA TRP A 196 10.80 8.77 -16.83
C TRP A 196 11.12 7.32 -17.22
N VAL A 197 12.14 7.16 -18.07
CA VAL A 197 12.71 5.88 -18.53
C VAL A 197 14.24 6.02 -18.48
N PRO A 198 14.99 4.99 -18.06
CA PRO A 198 16.44 5.05 -18.00
C PRO A 198 17.07 5.20 -19.40
N SER A 199 17.88 6.24 -19.55
CA SER A 199 18.70 6.46 -20.74
C SER A 199 19.88 5.48 -20.77
N ASP A 200 20.48 5.30 -21.95
CA ASP A 200 21.67 4.44 -22.07
C ASP A 200 22.84 4.93 -21.21
N ALA A 201 22.98 6.25 -21.05
CA ALA A 201 23.96 6.85 -20.15
C ALA A 201 23.72 6.46 -18.67
N PHE A 202 22.44 6.46 -18.23
CA PHE A 202 22.08 6.00 -16.89
C PHE A 202 22.36 4.50 -16.71
N LEU A 203 22.07 3.69 -17.73
CA LEU A 203 22.30 2.25 -17.68
C LEU A 203 23.79 1.89 -17.65
N SER A 204 24.63 2.62 -18.38
CA SER A 204 26.08 2.50 -18.30
C SER A 204 26.65 2.98 -16.96
N LEU A 205 25.99 3.94 -16.30
CA LEU A 205 26.42 4.43 -14.99
C LEU A 205 26.23 3.37 -13.90
N ILE A 206 25.09 2.68 -13.90
CA ILE A 206 24.75 1.70 -12.85
C ILE A 206 25.38 0.31 -13.08
N ALA A 207 25.80 0.01 -14.32
CA ALA A 207 26.43 -1.25 -14.68
C ALA A 207 27.47 -1.03 -15.81
N PRO A 208 28.65 -0.48 -15.49
CA PRO A 208 29.64 -0.07 -16.48
C PRO A 208 30.34 -1.26 -17.17
N ASP A 209 30.23 -2.46 -16.59
CA ASP A 209 30.84 -3.70 -17.06
C ASP A 209 30.02 -4.41 -18.16
N GLN A 210 28.84 -3.90 -18.51
CA GLN A 210 27.94 -4.53 -19.49
C GLN A 210 27.25 -3.51 -20.40
N ALA A 211 26.71 -4.00 -21.52
CA ALA A 211 25.99 -3.16 -22.47
C ALA A 211 24.68 -2.63 -21.86
N PRO A 212 24.27 -1.37 -22.15
CA PRO A 212 23.03 -0.77 -21.65
C PRO A 212 21.79 -1.63 -21.87
N ASN A 213 21.65 -2.27 -23.04
CA ASN A 213 20.50 -3.11 -23.35
C ASN A 213 20.42 -4.34 -22.42
N THR A 214 21.55 -4.96 -22.10
CA THR A 214 21.61 -6.06 -21.14
C THR A 214 21.15 -5.61 -19.75
N THR A 215 21.62 -4.44 -19.30
CA THR A 215 21.19 -3.84 -18.02
C THR A 215 19.69 -3.56 -18.02
N ARG A 216 19.15 -3.01 -19.11
CA ARG A 216 17.72 -2.74 -19.28
C ARG A 216 16.90 -4.02 -19.18
N ASP A 217 17.31 -5.07 -19.89
CA ASP A 217 16.61 -6.35 -19.89
C ASP A 217 16.61 -7.02 -18.50
N GLN A 218 17.73 -6.93 -17.78
CA GLN A 218 17.85 -7.41 -16.40
C GLN A 218 16.90 -6.65 -15.45
N LEU A 219 16.85 -5.33 -15.53
CA LEU A 219 15.90 -4.53 -14.73
C LEU A 219 14.44 -4.88 -15.06
N LEU A 220 14.10 -5.05 -16.35
CA LEU A 220 12.75 -5.47 -16.76
C LEU A 220 12.42 -6.91 -16.33
N ALA A 221 13.41 -7.79 -16.22
CA ALA A 221 13.21 -9.13 -15.67
C ALA A 221 12.91 -9.07 -14.17
N MET A 222 13.61 -8.20 -13.43
CA MET A 222 13.34 -7.95 -12.01
C MET A 222 11.94 -7.37 -11.80
N ASP A 223 11.52 -6.37 -12.58
CA ASP A 223 10.17 -5.80 -12.50
C ASP A 223 9.11 -6.89 -12.69
N ARG A 224 9.25 -7.72 -13.72
CA ARG A 224 8.33 -8.84 -13.99
C ARG A 224 8.25 -9.80 -12.81
N ALA A 225 9.39 -10.20 -12.23
CA ALA A 225 9.43 -11.07 -11.06
C ALA A 225 8.72 -10.44 -9.85
N VAL A 226 8.96 -9.15 -9.59
CA VAL A 226 8.33 -8.40 -8.50
C VAL A 226 6.82 -8.31 -8.69
N ARG A 227 6.34 -8.03 -9.90
CA ARG A 227 4.90 -7.97 -10.19
C ARG A 227 4.22 -9.32 -9.98
N LEU A 228 4.89 -10.43 -10.29
CA LEU A 228 4.36 -11.77 -10.05
C LEU A 228 4.20 -12.06 -8.56
N VAL A 229 5.14 -11.62 -7.71
CA VAL A 229 4.99 -11.71 -6.25
C VAL A 229 3.83 -10.84 -5.76
N LEU A 230 3.81 -9.57 -6.16
CA LEU A 230 2.86 -8.58 -5.62
C LEU A 230 1.42 -8.76 -6.10
N SER A 231 1.22 -9.43 -7.24
CA SER A 231 -0.11 -9.65 -7.81
C SER A 231 -0.87 -10.81 -7.19
N ASN A 232 -0.24 -11.62 -6.31
CA ASN A 232 -0.80 -12.87 -5.77
C ASN A 232 -1.35 -13.85 -6.84
N GLN A 233 -1.15 -13.60 -8.14
CA GLN A 233 -1.66 -14.45 -9.23
C GLN A 233 -1.10 -15.87 -9.14
N TRP A 234 0.14 -15.99 -8.68
CA TRP A 234 0.76 -17.29 -8.45
C TRP A 234 0.17 -18.06 -7.26
N GLN A 235 -0.24 -17.37 -6.20
CA GLN A 235 -0.90 -18.04 -5.07
C GLN A 235 -2.26 -18.60 -5.49
N ARG A 236 -3.02 -17.88 -6.32
CA ARG A 236 -4.28 -18.38 -6.88
C ARG A 236 -4.09 -19.53 -7.86
N ALA A 237 -3.08 -19.46 -8.73
CA ALA A 237 -2.73 -20.56 -9.63
C ALA A 237 -2.25 -21.82 -8.88
N ARG A 238 -1.59 -21.64 -7.73
CA ARG A 238 -1.10 -22.73 -6.87
C ARG A 238 -2.20 -23.27 -5.95
N GLN A 239 -3.13 -22.44 -5.47
CA GLN A 239 -4.31 -22.83 -4.70
C GLN A 239 -5.34 -23.60 -5.53
N GLN A 240 -5.51 -23.30 -6.81
CA GLN A 240 -6.39 -24.09 -7.69
C GLN A 240 -5.84 -25.49 -7.99
N GLN A 241 -4.58 -25.79 -7.63
CA GLN A 241 -4.00 -27.14 -7.70
C GLN A 241 -3.95 -27.86 -6.36
N ASP A 242 -4.10 -27.16 -5.24
CA ASP A 242 -4.07 -27.70 -3.87
C ASP A 242 -5.29 -27.17 -3.09
N ASP A 243 -6.44 -27.82 -3.27
CA ASP A 243 -7.61 -27.66 -2.40
C ASP A 243 -7.23 -28.11 -0.97
N GLY A 244 -6.74 -27.19 -0.13
CA GLY A 244 -6.62 -27.45 1.31
C GLY A 244 -5.69 -26.61 2.19
N GLU A 245 -4.85 -25.70 1.68
CA GLU A 245 -3.86 -24.99 2.54
C GLU A 245 -4.07 -23.47 2.63
N ALA A 246 -3.95 -22.96 3.87
CA ALA A 246 -4.04 -21.56 4.23
C ALA A 246 -3.06 -20.71 3.39
N ALA A 247 -3.61 -19.70 2.71
CA ALA A 247 -2.87 -18.72 1.94
C ALA A 247 -1.82 -18.03 2.84
N TYR A 248 -0.58 -17.95 2.37
CA TYR A 248 0.35 -16.96 2.91
C TYR A 248 -0.10 -15.60 2.37
N GLU A 249 -0.85 -14.80 3.12
CA GLU A 249 -1.14 -13.43 2.71
C GLU A 249 0.18 -12.63 2.67
N VAL A 250 0.59 -12.22 1.48
CA VAL A 250 1.62 -11.20 1.32
C VAL A 250 1.04 -9.90 1.90
N ALA A 251 1.65 -9.40 2.98
CA ALA A 251 1.25 -8.18 3.67
C ALA A 251 1.12 -6.98 2.69
N ASP A 252 0.09 -6.15 2.90
CA ASP A 252 -0.20 -4.97 2.07
C ASP A 252 0.97 -3.96 2.12
N PRO A 253 1.51 -3.52 0.96
CA PRO A 253 2.77 -2.77 0.90
C PRO A 253 2.72 -1.29 1.33
N ASN A 254 1.61 -0.84 1.93
CA ASN A 254 1.52 0.54 2.40
C ASN A 254 2.42 0.74 3.63
N THR A 255 3.17 1.83 3.67
CA THR A 255 3.98 2.11 4.87
C THR A 255 3.13 2.51 6.05
N LEU A 256 3.61 2.17 7.25
CA LEU A 256 2.96 2.50 8.52
C LEU A 256 2.55 3.99 8.60
N ALA A 257 3.39 4.89 8.08
CA ALA A 257 3.12 6.33 8.02
C ALA A 257 2.07 6.74 6.97
N GLU A 258 1.91 6.00 5.87
CA GLU A 258 0.87 6.26 4.86
C GLU A 258 -0.49 5.68 5.28
N VAL A 259 -0.52 4.65 6.13
CA VAL A 259 -1.77 4.06 6.64
C VAL A 259 -2.31 4.83 7.84
N ILE A 260 -1.41 5.42 8.63
CA ILE A 260 -1.74 6.19 9.83
C ILE A 260 -1.49 7.67 9.55
N GLU A 261 -2.24 8.25 8.60
CA GLU A 261 -2.23 9.72 8.39
C GLU A 261 -2.84 10.40 9.61
N VAL A 262 -2.03 11.16 10.36
CA VAL A 262 -2.47 12.01 11.47
C VAL A 262 -1.99 13.45 11.20
N ASP A 263 -2.94 14.36 11.00
CA ASP A 263 -2.75 15.72 10.46
C ASP A 263 -1.98 16.72 11.36
N SER A 264 -1.58 16.34 12.59
CA SER A 264 -1.19 17.32 13.62
C SER A 264 0.17 17.13 14.30
N ALA A 265 1.01 16.18 13.88
CA ALA A 265 2.35 15.96 14.50
C ALA A 265 3.45 15.73 13.46
N SER A 266 4.71 15.97 13.84
CA SER A 266 5.83 15.69 12.96
C SER A 266 5.97 14.17 12.74
N PRO A 267 6.33 13.70 11.52
CA PRO A 267 6.47 12.27 11.23
C PRO A 267 7.43 11.53 12.18
N ALA A 268 8.45 12.23 12.69
CA ALA A 268 9.42 11.67 13.64
C ALA A 268 8.81 11.38 15.03
N GLU A 269 7.94 12.26 15.53
CA GLU A 269 7.26 12.07 16.81
C GLU A 269 6.24 10.93 16.75
N GLN A 270 5.53 10.81 15.62
CA GLN A 270 4.58 9.72 15.38
C GLN A 270 5.28 8.36 15.37
N LEU A 271 6.39 8.24 14.63
CA LEU A 271 7.19 7.03 14.59
C LEU A 271 7.73 6.65 15.97
N ALA A 272 8.25 7.62 16.74
CA ALA A 272 8.76 7.36 18.09
C ALA A 272 7.67 6.81 19.04
N LEU A 273 6.45 7.32 18.95
CA LEU A 273 5.32 6.82 19.73
C LEU A 273 4.91 5.40 19.33
N ILE A 274 4.90 5.12 18.03
CA ILE A 274 4.57 3.79 17.50
C ILE A 274 5.63 2.77 17.91
N GLU A 275 6.91 3.09 17.73
CA GLU A 275 8.02 2.24 18.15
C GLU A 275 7.97 1.96 19.65
N ALA A 276 7.73 2.98 20.48
CA ALA A 276 7.65 2.82 21.93
C ALA A 276 6.47 1.92 22.34
N ALA A 277 5.31 2.06 21.70
CA ALA A 277 4.14 1.21 21.94
C ALA A 277 4.39 -0.23 21.50
N LEU A 278 5.02 -0.43 20.34
CA LEU A 278 5.41 -1.76 19.85
C LEU A 278 6.43 -2.44 20.76
N GLN A 279 7.43 -1.72 21.26
CA GLN A 279 8.41 -2.27 22.20
C GLN A 279 7.75 -2.75 23.50
N ARG A 280 6.83 -1.95 24.06
CA ARG A 280 6.06 -2.35 25.26
C ARG A 280 5.15 -3.55 24.99
N ALA A 281 4.47 -3.56 23.84
CA ALA A 281 3.61 -4.68 23.45
C ALA A 281 4.41 -5.98 23.23
N LEU A 282 5.58 -5.90 22.60
CA LEU A 282 6.51 -7.03 22.45
C LEU A 282 6.95 -7.56 23.82
N ALA A 283 7.38 -6.67 24.72
CA ALA A 283 7.78 -7.03 26.08
C ALA A 283 6.64 -7.65 26.90
N ALA A 284 5.39 -7.28 26.64
CA ALA A 284 4.23 -7.85 27.33
C ALA A 284 3.84 -9.24 26.80
N VAL A 285 3.92 -9.47 25.48
CA VAL A 285 3.39 -10.67 24.83
C VAL A 285 4.46 -11.75 24.62
N MET A 286 5.63 -11.36 24.11
CA MET A 286 6.61 -12.32 23.60
C MET A 286 7.33 -13.17 24.66
N PRO A 287 7.56 -12.73 25.91
CA PRO A 287 8.16 -13.61 26.92
C PRO A 287 7.38 -14.90 27.15
N ALA A 288 6.05 -14.84 27.18
CA ALA A 288 5.21 -16.04 27.31
C ALA A 288 5.26 -16.94 26.07
N VAL A 289 5.45 -16.35 24.88
CA VAL A 289 5.58 -17.08 23.61
C VAL A 289 6.91 -17.81 23.52
N LEU A 290 8.00 -17.19 23.99
CA LEU A 290 9.35 -17.78 23.93
C LEU A 290 9.68 -18.68 25.13
N ALA A 291 8.99 -18.56 26.27
CA ALA A 291 9.25 -19.37 27.46
C ALA A 291 9.34 -20.88 27.20
N PRO A 292 8.47 -21.50 26.37
CA PRO A 292 8.56 -22.94 26.10
C PRO A 292 9.86 -23.35 25.39
N ALA A 293 10.50 -22.43 24.64
CA ALA A 293 11.76 -22.69 23.93
C ALA A 293 12.94 -22.97 24.88
N ALA A 294 12.88 -22.56 26.14
CA ALA A 294 13.90 -22.89 27.14
C ALA A 294 13.89 -24.39 27.53
N SER A 295 12.84 -25.12 27.16
CA SER A 295 12.65 -26.53 27.54
C SER A 295 12.38 -27.48 26.35
N ASP A 296 12.10 -26.93 25.17
CA ASP A 296 11.92 -27.68 23.92
C ASP A 296 13.04 -27.29 22.93
N PRO A 297 14.09 -28.12 22.78
CA PRO A 297 15.22 -27.85 21.88
C PRO A 297 14.81 -27.67 20.41
N GLN A 298 13.73 -28.35 19.99
CA GLN A 298 13.22 -28.18 18.63
C GLN A 298 12.58 -26.80 18.47
N LEU A 299 11.78 -26.36 19.44
CA LEU A 299 11.17 -25.04 19.42
C LEU A 299 12.21 -23.92 19.55
N HIS A 300 13.26 -24.14 20.33
CA HIS A 300 14.43 -23.26 20.39
C HIS A 300 15.07 -23.09 19.01
N CYS A 301 15.42 -24.19 18.35
CA CYS A 301 15.99 -24.16 16.99
C CYS A 301 15.08 -23.41 16.01
N LEU A 302 13.76 -23.64 16.08
CA LEU A 302 12.80 -22.98 15.20
C LEU A 302 12.77 -21.45 15.41
N TRP A 303 12.73 -20.99 16.66
CA TRP A 303 12.71 -19.55 16.95
C TRP A 303 14.04 -18.88 16.64
N GLN A 304 15.16 -19.56 16.89
CA GLN A 304 16.49 -19.08 16.53
C GLN A 304 16.59 -18.88 15.02
N GLY A 305 16.27 -19.90 14.22
CA GLY A 305 16.32 -19.80 12.77
C GLY A 305 15.30 -18.82 12.19
N TYR A 306 14.13 -18.64 12.82
CA TYR A 306 13.19 -17.57 12.47
C TYR A 306 13.80 -16.17 12.68
N GLY A 307 14.49 -15.97 13.80
CA GLY A 307 15.20 -14.73 14.12
C GLY A 307 16.36 -14.43 13.15
N GLU A 308 17.07 -15.47 12.71
CA GLU A 308 18.10 -15.42 11.65
C GLU A 308 17.51 -15.15 10.25
N GLY A 309 16.19 -15.23 10.11
CA GLY A 309 15.47 -14.88 8.90
C GLY A 309 15.22 -16.03 7.93
N LEU A 310 15.42 -17.27 8.36
CA LEU A 310 15.14 -18.47 7.55
C LEU A 310 13.65 -18.58 7.24
N THR A 311 13.33 -18.98 6.00
CA THR A 311 11.96 -19.32 5.61
C THR A 311 11.61 -20.76 6.03
N ASN A 312 10.34 -21.14 5.98
CA ASN A 312 9.88 -22.42 6.55
C ASN A 312 10.55 -23.66 5.94
N THR A 313 11.00 -23.61 4.68
CA THR A 313 11.65 -24.76 4.03
C THR A 313 13.11 -24.95 4.51
N PRO A 314 14.00 -23.95 4.43
CA PRO A 314 15.32 -24.02 5.06
C PRO A 314 15.25 -24.30 6.57
N LEU A 315 14.30 -23.68 7.28
CA LEU A 315 14.16 -23.84 8.73
C LEU A 315 13.75 -25.26 9.13
N ALA A 316 12.85 -25.89 8.37
CA ALA A 316 12.44 -27.27 8.58
C ALA A 316 13.63 -28.24 8.42
N GLN A 317 14.45 -28.03 7.39
CA GLN A 317 15.66 -28.82 7.15
C GLN A 317 16.70 -28.60 8.25
N HIS A 318 16.92 -27.34 8.64
CA HIS A 318 17.87 -26.96 9.69
C HIS A 318 17.51 -27.59 11.04
N CYS A 319 16.24 -27.58 11.42
CA CYS A 319 15.75 -28.13 12.69
C CYS A 319 15.27 -29.59 12.60
N GLY A 320 15.56 -30.29 11.50
CA GLY A 320 15.24 -31.71 11.34
C GLY A 320 13.76 -32.06 11.48
N CYS A 321 12.85 -31.20 11.00
CA CYS A 321 11.41 -31.38 11.15
C CYS A 321 10.64 -31.23 9.84
N ALA A 322 9.36 -31.61 9.84
CA ALA A 322 8.50 -31.40 8.68
C ALA A 322 8.14 -29.92 8.53
N ARG A 323 8.00 -29.43 7.29
CA ARG A 323 7.61 -28.04 6.99
C ARG A 323 6.32 -27.61 7.70
N GLY A 324 5.31 -28.49 7.76
CA GLY A 324 4.06 -28.22 8.48
C GLY A 324 4.25 -28.06 10.00
N THR A 325 5.30 -28.62 10.59
CA THR A 325 5.63 -28.46 12.02
C THR A 325 6.10 -27.04 12.32
N VAL A 326 6.88 -26.43 11.41
CA VAL A 326 7.38 -25.06 11.54
C VAL A 326 6.23 -24.07 11.70
N SER A 327 5.28 -24.07 10.75
CA SER A 327 4.12 -23.16 10.77
C SER A 327 3.23 -23.41 11.99
N LYS A 328 3.01 -24.68 12.37
CA LYS A 328 2.18 -25.04 13.53
C LYS A 328 2.78 -24.62 14.86
N LYS A 329 4.12 -24.69 15.00
CA LYS A 329 4.82 -24.36 16.25
C LYS A 329 5.14 -22.87 16.40
N LEU A 330 5.57 -22.19 15.33
CA LEU A 330 6.00 -20.79 15.42
C LEU A 330 4.86 -19.77 15.37
N ARG A 331 3.86 -20.00 14.52
CA ARG A 331 2.67 -19.13 14.35
C ARG A 331 2.96 -17.60 14.42
N PRO A 332 3.96 -17.09 13.70
CA PRO A 332 4.44 -15.71 13.87
C PRO A 332 3.36 -14.66 13.61
N GLU A 333 2.43 -14.93 12.69
CA GLU A 333 1.28 -14.05 12.40
C GLU A 333 0.32 -13.92 13.58
N GLN A 334 0.08 -15.01 14.31
CA GLN A 334 -0.81 -14.99 15.48
C GLN A 334 -0.19 -14.15 16.59
N HIS A 335 1.12 -14.30 16.81
CA HIS A 335 1.86 -13.52 17.79
C HIS A 335 1.97 -12.04 17.40
N ALA A 336 2.30 -11.76 16.14
CA ALA A 336 2.32 -10.40 15.60
C ALA A 336 0.95 -9.72 15.71
N SER A 337 -0.14 -10.44 15.43
CA SER A 337 -1.51 -9.92 15.62
C SER A 337 -1.81 -9.60 17.07
N SER A 338 -1.35 -10.43 18.02
CA SER A 338 -1.52 -10.18 19.45
C SER A 338 -0.74 -8.93 19.90
N VAL A 339 0.52 -8.81 19.46
CA VAL A 339 1.37 -7.64 19.74
C VAL A 339 0.75 -6.37 19.13
N ALA A 340 0.32 -6.43 17.86
CA ALA A 340 -0.29 -5.32 17.15
C ALA A 340 -1.56 -4.82 17.85
N ARG A 341 -2.42 -5.72 18.33
CA ARG A 341 -3.62 -5.34 19.12
C ARG A 341 -3.26 -4.67 20.44
N HIS A 342 -2.23 -5.14 21.14
CA HIS A 342 -1.75 -4.50 22.37
C HIS A 342 -1.21 -3.10 22.11
N ALA A 343 -0.37 -2.95 21.07
CA ALA A 343 0.17 -1.66 20.67
C ALA A 343 -0.94 -0.70 20.21
N ALA A 344 -1.89 -1.18 19.40
CA ALA A 344 -3.04 -0.41 18.94
C ALA A 344 -3.91 0.08 20.11
N ALA A 345 -4.18 -0.77 21.10
CA ALA A 345 -4.95 -0.39 22.29
C ALA A 345 -4.24 0.68 23.12
N GLU A 346 -2.91 0.69 23.15
CA GLU A 346 -2.13 1.73 23.80
C GLU A 346 -2.15 3.03 22.98
N LEU A 347 -1.85 2.95 21.69
CA LEU A 347 -1.84 4.09 20.77
C LEU A 347 -3.21 4.78 20.74
N SER A 348 -4.31 4.02 20.77
CA SER A 348 -5.68 4.57 20.82
C SER A 348 -5.94 5.55 21.98
N ARG A 349 -5.14 5.49 23.05
CA ARG A 349 -5.23 6.41 24.21
C ARG A 349 -4.42 7.69 24.00
N GLN A 350 -3.53 7.72 23.01
CA GLN A 350 -2.74 8.89 22.66
C GLN A 350 -3.60 9.88 21.86
N PRO A 351 -3.52 11.19 22.14
CA PRO A 351 -4.30 12.20 21.42
C PRO A 351 -4.12 12.15 19.89
N LEU A 352 -2.94 11.73 19.41
CA LEU A 352 -2.63 11.64 17.99
C LEU A 352 -3.34 10.49 17.27
N PHE A 353 -3.61 9.37 17.95
CA PHE A 353 -4.15 8.16 17.31
C PHE A 353 -5.60 7.88 17.71
N CYS A 354 -6.14 8.63 18.68
CA CYS A 354 -7.49 8.41 19.18
C CYS A 354 -8.56 8.60 18.09
N GLU A 355 -8.35 9.55 17.16
CA GLU A 355 -9.26 9.79 16.03
C GLU A 355 -9.30 8.59 15.06
N VAL A 356 -8.15 7.97 14.79
CA VAL A 356 -8.06 6.76 13.94
C VAL A 356 -8.76 5.58 14.60
N ALA A 357 -8.69 5.49 15.93
CA ALA A 357 -9.30 4.41 16.71
C ALA A 357 -10.80 4.58 16.97
N ARG A 358 -11.42 5.72 16.58
CA ARG A 358 -12.85 5.97 16.83
C ARG A 358 -13.77 5.13 15.96
N SER A 359 -13.34 4.74 14.76
CA SER A 359 -14.12 3.83 13.92
C SER A 359 -13.56 2.40 14.00
N PRO A 360 -14.43 1.38 13.95
CA PRO A 360 -14.00 -0.02 13.87
C PRO A 360 -13.01 -0.26 12.72
N GLU A 361 -13.27 0.32 11.56
CA GLU A 361 -12.45 0.17 10.36
C GLU A 361 -11.09 0.88 10.49
N GLY A 362 -11.02 1.98 11.25
CA GLY A 362 -9.78 2.69 11.54
C GLY A 362 -8.92 1.93 12.55
N ALA A 363 -9.54 1.37 13.60
CA ALA A 363 -8.87 0.50 14.56
C ALA A 363 -8.33 -0.78 13.90
N GLU A 364 -9.11 -1.41 13.02
CA GLU A 364 -8.67 -2.58 12.25
C GLU A 364 -7.50 -2.25 11.32
N ARG A 365 -7.57 -1.14 10.58
CA ARG A 365 -6.45 -0.68 9.73
C ARG A 365 -5.18 -0.41 10.53
N MET A 366 -5.30 0.19 11.72
CA MET A 366 -4.15 0.43 12.59
C MET A 366 -3.52 -0.88 13.07
N VAL A 367 -4.34 -1.85 13.51
CA VAL A 367 -3.86 -3.18 13.90
C VAL A 367 -3.16 -3.87 12.72
N GLU A 368 -3.75 -3.81 11.54
CA GLU A 368 -3.20 -4.41 10.32
C GLU A 368 -1.86 -3.79 9.93
N ALA A 369 -1.77 -2.46 9.96
CA ALA A 369 -0.52 -1.75 9.66
C ALA A 369 0.60 -2.09 10.65
N LEU A 370 0.29 -2.14 11.95
CA LEU A 370 1.25 -2.53 13.00
C LEU A 370 1.68 -3.99 12.85
N ARG A 371 0.75 -4.90 12.54
CA ARG A 371 1.05 -6.32 12.26
C ARG A 371 2.01 -6.45 11.08
N ASN A 372 1.74 -5.72 10.00
CA ASN A 372 2.56 -5.76 8.80
C ASN A 372 3.95 -5.19 9.07
N HIS A 373 4.06 -4.09 9.83
CA HIS A 373 5.34 -3.55 10.25
C HIS A 373 6.15 -4.54 11.12
N LEU A 374 5.51 -5.28 12.02
CA LEU A 374 6.16 -6.31 12.85
C LEU A 374 6.76 -7.48 12.05
N LEU A 375 6.13 -7.85 10.93
CA LEU A 375 6.49 -9.02 10.12
C LEU A 375 7.36 -8.67 8.89
N SER A 376 7.09 -7.52 8.27
CA SER A 376 7.61 -7.10 6.98
C SER A 376 7.68 -5.56 6.89
N PRO A 377 8.67 -4.90 7.53
CA PRO A 377 8.84 -3.44 7.40
C PRO A 377 9.38 -3.12 6.00
N GLU A 378 8.49 -2.87 5.04
CA GLU A 378 8.85 -2.83 3.63
C GLU A 378 9.73 -1.64 3.19
N ARG A 379 10.01 -0.68 4.07
CA ARG A 379 10.84 0.50 3.73
C ARG A 379 12.12 0.71 4.57
N GLU A 380 12.41 -0.11 5.57
CA GLU A 380 13.47 0.23 6.55
C GLU A 380 14.78 -0.56 6.42
N GLY A 381 14.90 -1.52 5.52
CA GLY A 381 16.17 -2.25 5.28
C GLY A 381 16.65 -3.13 6.44
N ASP A 382 16.02 -3.05 7.61
CA ASP A 382 16.32 -3.80 8.82
C ASP A 382 15.53 -5.11 8.94
N ALA A 383 16.02 -6.01 9.80
CA ALA A 383 15.26 -7.18 10.23
C ALA A 383 13.93 -6.76 10.88
N PRO A 384 12.80 -7.44 10.59
CA PRO A 384 11.50 -7.15 11.19
C PRO A 384 11.59 -7.00 12.72
N PRO A 385 10.89 -6.03 13.34
CA PRO A 385 10.96 -5.81 14.79
C PRO A 385 10.72 -7.08 15.62
N LEU A 386 9.80 -7.95 15.18
CA LEU A 386 9.55 -9.23 15.84
C LEU A 386 10.78 -10.15 15.79
N ARG A 387 11.47 -10.25 14.64
CA ARG A 387 12.70 -11.04 14.51
C ARG A 387 13.85 -10.47 15.33
N ARG A 388 14.03 -9.14 15.31
CA ARG A 388 15.03 -8.46 16.14
C ARG A 388 14.80 -8.76 17.62
N TRP A 389 13.55 -8.70 18.06
CA TRP A 389 13.18 -8.97 19.44
C TRP A 389 13.48 -10.42 19.82
N VAL A 390 13.12 -11.40 18.96
CA VAL A 390 13.44 -12.82 19.16
C VAL A 390 14.95 -13.03 19.29
N ASN A 391 15.77 -12.48 18.39
CA ASN A 391 17.23 -12.62 18.47
C ASN A 391 17.84 -12.07 19.77
N GLN A 392 17.23 -11.04 20.35
CA GLN A 392 17.72 -10.41 21.58
C GLN A 392 17.25 -11.12 22.85
N HIS A 393 16.11 -11.81 22.81
CA HIS A 393 15.41 -12.30 24.01
C HIS A 393 15.10 -13.80 23.99
N LEU A 394 15.53 -14.54 22.96
CA LEU A 394 15.41 -16.00 22.96
C LEU A 394 16.21 -16.55 24.16
N PRO A 395 15.59 -17.32 25.07
CA PRO A 395 16.30 -17.89 26.19
C PRO A 395 17.37 -18.86 25.67
N PRO A 396 18.52 -19.00 26.36
CA PRO A 396 19.53 -19.97 25.99
C PRO A 396 18.95 -21.41 26.00
N PRO A 397 19.51 -22.31 25.18
CA PRO A 397 19.02 -23.68 25.03
C PRO A 397 19.19 -24.54 26.29
#